data_AF-X1NE15-F1
#
_entry.id   AF-X1NE15-F1
#
_cell.length_a   1.000
_cell.length_b   1.000
_cell.length_c   1.000
_cell.angle_alpha   90.00
_cell.angle_beta   90.00
_cell.angle_gamma   90.00
#
_symmetry.space_group_name_H-M   'P 1'
#
loop_
_entity.id
_entity.type
_entity.pdbx_description
1 polymer ?
#
loop_
_entity_poly.entity_id
_entity_poly.type
_entity_poly.pdbx_seq_one_letter_code
_entity_poly.pdbx_strand_id
1 'polypeptide(L)'
;MGLSRPLGAPPHQRQTNKKMKLKKEKNFVIALGGSVICPKEIDVGFLRRFHQFLKKEIKKGHKFVIVPGGGIVARKYQIAASKITGVLNEDKDWLGIHATRINAHLLRTIFRKEANPVVFDGRFKVKKFGEYSIIIASGWKPGWSTDYVALRIAADFKVKQVVILGKPDFVYTSDFEKNHNSKPVEKMEWIT
;
A
#
# COMPACT_ATOMS: atom_id res chain seq x y z
N MET A 1 67.23 48.58 -0.89
CA MET A 1 65.77 48.69 -1.03
C MET A 1 65.29 47.57 -1.95
N GLY A 2 64.36 46.72 -1.50
CA GLY A 2 63.81 45.63 -2.32
C GLY A 2 63.39 44.42 -1.49
N LEU A 3 62.36 44.60 -0.67
CA LEU A 3 61.80 43.60 0.24
C LEU A 3 61.11 42.45 -0.53
N SER A 4 61.34 41.25 -0.03
CA SER A 4 60.65 40.00 -0.31
C SER A 4 59.13 40.13 -0.15
N ARG A 5 58.36 39.64 -1.14
CA ARG A 5 56.91 39.41 -1.04
C ARG A 5 56.62 37.91 -1.10
N PRO A 6 55.73 37.39 -0.23
CA PRO A 6 55.47 35.96 -0.12
C PRO A 6 54.58 35.42 -1.24
N LEU A 7 54.74 34.12 -1.48
CA LEU A 7 53.95 33.26 -2.37
C LEU A 7 52.45 33.46 -2.16
N GLY A 8 51.75 33.88 -3.21
CA GLY A 8 50.29 33.93 -3.23
C GLY A 8 49.70 32.53 -3.16
N ALA A 9 48.88 32.28 -2.14
CA ALA A 9 48.03 31.10 -2.07
C ALA A 9 47.03 31.10 -3.25
N PRO A 10 46.76 29.94 -3.88
CA PRO A 10 45.82 29.89 -5.00
C PRO A 10 44.39 30.21 -4.55
N PRO A 11 43.54 30.77 -5.44
CA PRO A 11 42.19 31.17 -5.09
C PRO A 11 41.38 29.95 -4.67
N HIS A 12 40.70 30.09 -3.54
CA HIS A 12 39.70 29.17 -3.03
C HIS A 12 38.80 28.61 -4.16
N GLN A 13 39.04 27.36 -4.55
CA GLN A 13 37.98 26.50 -5.07
C GLN A 13 37.02 26.19 -3.92
N ARG A 14 36.15 27.15 -3.58
CA ARG A 14 34.88 26.82 -2.92
C ARG A 14 33.99 26.19 -3.98
N GLN A 15 34.30 24.93 -4.34
CA GLN A 15 33.29 24.03 -4.87
C GLN A 15 32.22 23.91 -3.78
N THR A 16 31.12 24.62 -3.98
CA THR A 16 29.88 24.45 -3.26
C THR A 16 29.34 23.06 -3.59
N ASN A 17 29.91 22.05 -2.92
CA ASN A 17 29.34 20.70 -2.82
C ASN A 17 28.03 20.80 -2.03
N LYS A 18 27.00 21.36 -2.65
CA LYS A 18 25.61 21.19 -2.25
C LYS A 18 25.29 19.74 -2.59
N LYS A 19 25.68 18.81 -1.70
CA LYS A 19 25.21 17.42 -1.70
C LYS A 19 23.68 17.49 -1.76
N MET A 20 23.11 17.35 -2.95
CA MET A 20 21.72 16.95 -3.09
C MET A 20 21.64 15.60 -2.39
N LYS A 21 21.06 15.56 -1.19
CA LYS A 21 20.66 14.31 -0.58
C LYS A 21 19.74 13.63 -1.59
N LEU A 22 20.25 12.65 -2.33
CA LEU A 22 19.45 11.75 -3.14
C LEU A 22 18.35 11.22 -2.22
N LYS A 23 17.10 11.60 -2.49
CA LYS A 23 15.96 11.05 -1.75
C LYS A 23 16.00 9.54 -1.97
N LYS A 24 16.16 8.80 -0.88
CA LYS A 24 16.27 7.34 -0.92
C LYS A 24 14.97 6.78 -1.49
N GLU A 25 15.06 6.17 -2.67
CA GLU A 25 13.97 5.40 -3.27
C GLU A 25 13.54 4.31 -2.29
N LYS A 26 12.23 4.07 -2.22
CA LYS A 26 11.62 3.13 -1.29
C LYS A 26 10.44 2.45 -1.98
N ASN A 27 10.33 1.16 -1.71
CA ASN A 27 9.18 0.36 -2.11
C ASN A 27 8.28 0.21 -0.89
N PHE A 28 6.97 0.27 -1.12
CA PHE A 28 5.96 0.08 -0.10
C PHE A 28 4.97 -0.98 -0.55
N VAL A 29 4.46 -1.77 0.39
CA VAL A 29 3.21 -2.52 0.19
C VAL A 29 2.12 -1.85 0.99
N ILE A 30 0.98 -1.59 0.38
CA ILE A 30 -0.18 -0.98 1.01
C ILE A 30 -1.31 -2.01 1.01
N ALA A 31 -1.71 -2.49 2.18
CA ALA A 31 -2.99 -3.17 2.33
C ALA A 31 -4.07 -2.09 2.50
N LEU A 32 -4.94 -1.92 1.52
CA LEU A 32 -5.97 -0.88 1.51
C LEU A 32 -7.32 -1.50 1.85
N GLY A 33 -7.82 -1.25 3.05
CA GLY A 33 -9.09 -1.78 3.53
C GLY A 33 -10.23 -1.45 2.56
N GLY A 34 -11.03 -2.46 2.20
CA GLY A 34 -12.14 -2.26 1.26
C GLY A 34 -13.23 -1.31 1.80
N SER A 35 -13.35 -1.19 3.13
CA SER A 35 -14.22 -0.20 3.78
C SER A 35 -13.68 1.24 3.68
N VAL A 36 -12.40 1.42 3.35
CA VAL A 36 -11.82 2.74 3.04
C VAL A 36 -12.16 3.14 1.60
N ILE A 37 -12.18 2.18 0.67
CA ILE A 37 -12.59 2.40 -0.73
C ILE A 37 -14.10 2.62 -0.82
N CYS A 38 -14.88 1.80 -0.11
CA CYS A 38 -16.33 1.80 -0.16
C CYS A 38 -16.90 1.59 1.25
N PRO A 39 -17.02 2.65 2.08
CA PRO A 39 -17.63 2.56 3.41
C PRO A 39 -19.12 2.19 3.36
N LYS A 40 -19.84 2.79 2.41
CA LYS A 40 -21.25 2.50 2.07
C LYS A 40 -21.40 2.52 0.55
N GLU A 41 -20.97 3.64 -0.03
CA GLU A 41 -20.75 3.87 -1.46
C GLU A 41 -19.26 4.11 -1.71
N ILE A 42 -18.85 4.07 -2.99
CA ILE A 42 -17.45 4.33 -3.38
C ILE A 42 -17.06 5.76 -2.97
N ASP A 43 -16.04 5.89 -2.12
CA ASP A 43 -15.54 7.19 -1.67
C ASP A 43 -14.60 7.80 -2.72
N VAL A 44 -15.21 8.47 -3.70
CA VAL A 44 -14.48 9.20 -4.75
C VAL A 44 -13.56 10.28 -4.18
N GLY A 45 -13.94 10.90 -3.05
CA GLY A 45 -13.14 11.91 -2.38
C GLY A 45 -11.82 11.34 -1.86
N PHE A 46 -11.89 10.21 -1.16
CA PHE A 46 -10.72 9.44 -0.74
C PHE A 46 -9.87 9.02 -1.95
N LEU A 47 -10.48 8.40 -2.97
CA LEU A 47 -9.75 7.91 -4.14
C LEU A 47 -9.01 9.04 -4.87
N ARG A 48 -9.60 10.24 -4.96
CA ARG A 48 -8.96 11.43 -5.55
C ARG A 48 -7.75 11.88 -4.73
N ARG A 49 -7.87 11.97 -3.41
CA ARG A 49 -6.75 12.33 -2.51
C ARG A 49 -5.65 11.27 -2.56
N PHE A 50 -6.02 9.99 -2.55
CA PHE A 50 -5.10 8.86 -2.64
C PHE A 50 -4.33 8.87 -3.97
N HIS A 51 -5.02 9.12 -5.08
CA HIS A 51 -4.40 9.30 -6.40
C HIS A 51 -3.40 10.46 -6.44
N GLN A 52 -3.78 11.63 -5.94
CA GLN A 52 -2.88 12.79 -5.87
C GLN A 52 -1.65 12.52 -5.00
N PHE A 53 -1.85 11.89 -3.84
CA PHE A 53 -0.77 11.50 -2.92
C PHE A 53 0.22 10.55 -3.60
N LEU A 54 -0.25 9.43 -4.15
CA LEU A 54 0.64 8.46 -4.78
C LEU A 54 1.38 9.04 -5.98
N LYS A 55 0.75 9.88 -6.80
CA LYS A 55 1.45 10.58 -7.89
C LYS A 55 2.58 11.47 -7.39
N LYS A 56 2.39 12.15 -6.27
CA LYS A 56 3.44 12.98 -5.65
C LYS A 56 4.59 12.11 -5.13
N GLU A 57 4.30 10.96 -4.54
CA GLU A 57 5.34 10.05 -4.04
C GLU A 57 6.09 9.33 -5.17
N ILE A 58 5.40 8.94 -6.25
CA ILE A 58 6.02 8.36 -7.45
C ILE A 58 7.03 9.32 -8.07
N LYS A 59 6.71 10.63 -8.14
CA LYS A 59 7.66 11.66 -8.60
C LYS A 59 8.93 11.75 -7.74
N LYS A 60 8.93 11.21 -6.52
CA LYS A 60 10.12 11.11 -5.65
C LYS A 60 10.88 9.79 -5.82
N GLY A 61 10.46 8.93 -6.75
CA GLY A 61 11.05 7.60 -6.98
C GLY A 61 10.47 6.48 -6.11
N HIS A 62 9.36 6.71 -5.40
CA HIS A 62 8.73 5.65 -4.60
C HIS A 62 7.85 4.74 -5.45
N LYS A 63 7.88 3.43 -5.17
CA LYS A 63 7.06 2.42 -5.83
C LYS A 63 6.13 1.71 -4.85
N PHE A 64 4.98 1.26 -5.34
CA PHE A 64 3.88 0.78 -4.50
C PHE A 64 3.28 -0.52 -5.02
N VAL A 65 3.20 -1.54 -4.17
CA VAL A 65 2.22 -2.61 -4.35
C VAL A 65 0.98 -2.25 -3.54
N ILE A 66 -0.21 -2.31 -4.13
CA ILE A 66 -1.47 -1.98 -3.44
C ILE A 66 -2.38 -3.21 -3.47
N VAL A 67 -2.86 -3.64 -2.30
CA VAL A 67 -3.73 -4.79 -2.10
C VAL A 67 -5.06 -4.31 -1.53
N PRO A 68 -6.10 -4.08 -2.36
CA PRO A 68 -7.40 -3.63 -1.88
C PRO A 68 -8.22 -4.78 -1.27
N GLY A 69 -8.87 -4.51 -0.14
CA GLY A 69 -9.85 -5.39 0.50
C GLY A 69 -11.20 -5.42 -0.22
N GLY A 70 -12.03 -6.42 0.08
CA GLY A 70 -13.36 -6.60 -0.54
C GLY A 70 -14.45 -5.68 0.01
N GLY A 71 -14.30 -5.15 1.23
CA GLY A 71 -15.15 -4.10 1.79
C GLY A 71 -16.62 -4.50 1.94
N ILE A 72 -17.53 -3.54 1.75
CA ILE A 72 -18.98 -3.78 1.83
C ILE A 72 -19.49 -4.63 0.65
N VAL A 73 -18.80 -4.60 -0.49
CA VAL A 73 -19.15 -5.39 -1.68
C VAL A 73 -19.06 -6.89 -1.35
N ALA A 74 -17.94 -7.35 -0.77
CA ALA A 74 -17.80 -8.73 -0.32
C ALA A 74 -18.95 -9.14 0.61
N ARG A 75 -19.21 -8.33 1.63
CA ARG A 75 -20.23 -8.59 2.66
C ARG A 75 -21.64 -8.67 2.06
N LYS A 76 -22.00 -7.73 1.18
CA LYS A 76 -23.31 -7.71 0.50
C LYS A 76 -23.54 -9.00 -0.29
N TYR A 77 -22.54 -9.45 -1.06
CA TYR A 77 -22.65 -10.66 -1.87
C TYR A 77 -22.70 -11.92 -1.01
N GLN A 78 -21.86 -12.04 0.00
CA GLN A 78 -21.87 -13.16 0.94
C GLN A 78 -23.21 -13.27 1.70
N ILE A 79 -23.76 -12.15 2.17
CA ILE A 79 -25.06 -12.10 2.84
C ILE A 79 -26.19 -12.49 1.88
N ALA A 80 -26.18 -11.96 0.65
CA ALA A 80 -27.20 -12.28 -0.35
C ALA A 80 -27.23 -13.80 -0.63
N ALA A 81 -26.07 -14.42 -0.85
CA ALA A 81 -26.00 -15.86 -1.07
C ALA A 81 -26.47 -16.66 0.16
N SER A 82 -26.06 -16.24 1.37
CA SER A 82 -26.42 -16.92 2.63
C SER A 82 -27.91 -16.81 2.99
N LYS A 83 -28.64 -15.84 2.42
CA LYS A 83 -30.09 -15.72 2.59
C LYS A 83 -30.89 -16.68 1.72
N ILE A 84 -30.25 -17.27 0.71
CA ILE A 84 -30.90 -18.14 -0.28
C ILE A 84 -30.57 -19.61 -0.01
N THR A 85 -29.32 -19.91 0.38
CA THR A 85 -28.86 -21.29 0.60
C THR A 85 -27.76 -21.38 1.65
N GLY A 86 -27.43 -22.60 2.07
CA GLY A 86 -26.24 -22.89 2.86
C GLY A 86 -24.98 -22.66 2.03
N VAL A 87 -24.22 -21.62 2.37
CA VAL A 87 -22.97 -21.26 1.65
C VAL A 87 -21.77 -21.73 2.46
N LEU A 88 -20.90 -22.52 1.83
CA LEU A 88 -19.65 -22.97 2.43
C LEU A 88 -18.70 -21.78 2.68
N ASN A 89 -17.80 -21.93 3.65
CA ASN A 89 -16.83 -20.88 3.96
C ASN A 89 -15.92 -20.59 2.76
N GLU A 90 -15.55 -21.62 1.99
CA GLU A 90 -14.76 -21.47 0.77
C GLU A 90 -15.48 -20.61 -0.29
N ASP A 91 -16.78 -20.84 -0.51
CA ASP A 91 -17.57 -20.03 -1.45
C ASP A 91 -17.71 -18.58 -1.01
N LYS A 92 -17.85 -18.34 0.31
CA LYS A 92 -17.83 -16.99 0.87
C LYS A 92 -16.49 -16.32 0.61
N ASP A 93 -15.38 -17.03 0.77
CA ASP A 93 -14.05 -16.50 0.48
C ASP A 93 -13.90 -16.16 -1.00
N TRP A 94 -14.41 -17.00 -1.92
CA TRP A 94 -14.41 -16.69 -3.34
C TRP A 94 -15.19 -15.41 -3.66
N LEU A 95 -16.39 -15.22 -3.10
CA LEU A 95 -17.13 -13.96 -3.22
C LEU A 95 -16.31 -12.77 -2.70
N GLY A 96 -15.60 -12.96 -1.59
CA GLY A 96 -14.69 -11.96 -1.03
C GLY A 96 -13.53 -11.64 -1.98
N ILE A 97 -12.89 -12.65 -2.55
CA ILE A 97 -11.79 -12.52 -3.51
C ILE A 97 -12.28 -11.78 -4.76
N HIS A 98 -13.43 -12.12 -5.32
CA HIS A 98 -13.98 -11.41 -6.47
C HIS A 98 -14.29 -9.94 -6.15
N ALA A 99 -14.77 -9.64 -4.94
CA ALA A 99 -14.91 -8.25 -4.49
C ALA A 99 -13.55 -7.51 -4.38
N THR A 100 -12.48 -8.18 -3.95
CA THR A 100 -11.13 -7.56 -3.99
C THR A 100 -10.66 -7.30 -5.43
N ARG A 101 -10.99 -8.21 -6.37
CA ARG A 101 -10.60 -8.09 -7.79
C ARG A 101 -11.31 -6.92 -8.47
N ILE A 102 -12.59 -6.67 -8.19
CA ILE A 102 -13.27 -5.49 -8.74
C ILE A 102 -12.69 -4.19 -8.19
N ASN A 103 -12.38 -4.14 -6.88
CA ASN A 103 -11.71 -2.97 -6.29
C ASN A 103 -10.28 -2.79 -6.84
N ALA A 104 -9.55 -3.88 -7.08
CA ALA A 104 -8.25 -3.86 -7.75
C ALA A 104 -8.36 -3.30 -9.17
N HIS A 105 -9.38 -3.71 -9.93
CA HIS A 105 -9.58 -3.22 -11.27
C HIS A 105 -9.95 -1.73 -11.31
N LEU A 106 -10.77 -1.26 -10.35
CA LEU A 106 -11.04 0.16 -10.16
C LEU A 106 -9.75 0.95 -9.94
N LEU A 107 -8.91 0.53 -8.99
CA LEU A 107 -7.63 1.20 -8.72
C LEU A 107 -6.70 1.15 -9.94
N ARG A 108 -6.59 0.01 -10.61
CA ARG A 108 -5.79 -0.12 -11.84
C ARG A 108 -6.27 0.85 -12.92
N THR A 109 -7.58 1.08 -13.02
CA THR A 109 -8.17 2.04 -13.96
C THR A 109 -7.81 3.47 -13.60
N ILE A 110 -7.90 3.84 -12.31
CA ILE A 110 -7.48 5.16 -11.81
C ILE A 110 -5.99 5.42 -12.08
N PHE A 111 -5.14 4.42 -11.86
CA PHE A 111 -3.68 4.50 -12.04
C PHE A 111 -3.20 3.92 -13.38
N ARG A 112 -4.02 3.99 -14.44
CA ARG A 112 -3.75 3.29 -15.71
C ARG A 112 -2.36 3.55 -16.30
N LYS A 113 -1.79 4.74 -16.09
CA LYS A 113 -0.48 5.11 -16.63
C LYS A 113 0.68 4.60 -15.78
N GLU A 114 0.49 4.58 -14.46
CA GLU A 114 1.54 4.26 -13.48
C GLU A 114 1.54 2.78 -13.07
N ALA A 115 0.41 2.08 -13.25
CA ALA A 115 0.19 0.71 -12.80
C ALA A 115 0.45 -0.34 -13.88
N ASN A 116 1.04 -1.46 -13.45
CA ASN A 116 1.14 -2.67 -14.26
C ASN A 116 -0.26 -3.03 -14.82
N PRO A 117 -0.40 -3.35 -16.12
CA PRO A 117 -1.69 -3.68 -16.70
C PRO A 117 -2.30 -4.96 -16.13
N VAL A 118 -1.49 -5.87 -15.60
CA VAL A 118 -1.93 -7.14 -15.02
C VAL A 118 -2.23 -6.96 -13.53
N VAL A 119 -3.44 -7.34 -13.11
CA VAL A 119 -3.77 -7.47 -11.68
C VAL A 119 -3.04 -8.69 -11.11
N PHE A 120 -2.32 -8.49 -10.02
CA PHE A 120 -1.53 -9.50 -9.33
C PHE A 120 -2.43 -10.34 -8.39
N ASP A 121 -3.15 -11.29 -8.97
CA ASP A 121 -4.20 -12.12 -8.33
C ASP A 121 -3.75 -13.55 -7.98
N GLY A 122 -2.46 -13.85 -8.08
CA GLY A 122 -1.87 -15.12 -7.67
C GLY A 122 -0.37 -15.01 -7.55
N ARG A 123 0.22 -15.74 -6.60
CA ARG A 123 1.65 -15.67 -6.28
C ARG A 123 2.51 -15.90 -7.54
N PHE A 124 3.63 -15.17 -7.65
CA PHE A 124 4.58 -15.23 -8.76
C PHE A 124 4.11 -14.76 -10.15
N LYS A 125 2.84 -14.38 -10.33
CA LYS A 125 2.33 -13.77 -11.58
C LYS A 125 3.03 -12.46 -11.93
N VAL A 126 3.42 -11.68 -10.91
CA VAL A 126 4.27 -10.49 -11.05
C VAL A 126 5.48 -10.64 -10.13
N LYS A 127 6.69 -10.55 -10.68
CA LYS A 127 7.95 -10.79 -9.94
C LYS A 127 8.75 -9.52 -9.62
N LYS A 128 8.48 -8.43 -10.34
CA LYS A 128 9.16 -7.13 -10.19
C LYS A 128 8.29 -6.01 -10.77
N PHE A 129 8.59 -4.76 -10.39
CA PHE A 129 7.89 -3.57 -10.88
C PHE A 129 8.05 -3.32 -12.39
N GLY A 130 9.22 -3.66 -12.95
CA GLY A 130 9.54 -3.28 -14.33
C GLY A 130 9.54 -1.76 -14.51
N GLU A 131 8.97 -1.30 -15.62
CA GLU A 131 8.77 0.13 -15.93
C GLU A 131 7.68 0.80 -15.08
N TYR A 132 6.81 0.01 -14.46
CA TYR A 132 5.70 0.53 -13.67
C TYR A 132 6.15 0.99 -12.29
N SER A 133 5.40 1.94 -11.74
CA SER A 133 5.60 2.45 -10.38
C SER A 133 4.56 1.88 -9.40
N ILE A 134 3.46 1.33 -9.92
CA ILE A 134 2.40 0.70 -9.14
C ILE A 134 2.18 -0.74 -9.62
N ILE A 135 2.00 -1.67 -8.69
CA ILE A 135 1.40 -2.99 -8.95
C ILE A 135 0.13 -3.06 -8.13
N ILE A 136 -1.00 -3.36 -8.78
CA ILE A 136 -2.26 -3.61 -8.06
C ILE A 136 -2.44 -5.11 -7.93
N ALA A 137 -2.57 -5.59 -6.70
CA ALA A 137 -2.87 -6.98 -6.37
C ALA A 137 -4.35 -7.17 -6.00
N SER A 138 -4.71 -8.38 -5.63
CA SER A 138 -6.03 -8.73 -5.08
C SER A 138 -5.92 -9.95 -4.15
N GLY A 139 -7.03 -10.45 -3.61
CA GLY A 139 -7.05 -11.75 -2.95
C GLY A 139 -6.65 -12.87 -3.90
N TRP A 140 -5.93 -13.87 -3.37
CA TRP A 140 -5.35 -14.95 -4.18
C TRP A 140 -6.10 -16.26 -4.06
N LYS A 141 -6.44 -16.67 -2.84
CA LYS A 141 -7.11 -17.94 -2.57
C LYS A 141 -7.92 -17.92 -1.26
N PRO A 142 -8.88 -18.84 -1.09
CA PRO A 142 -9.62 -19.00 0.15
C PRO A 142 -8.74 -19.17 1.40
N GLY A 143 -9.28 -18.74 2.53
CA GLY A 143 -8.62 -18.69 3.83
C GLY A 143 -7.61 -17.57 4.03
N TRP A 144 -7.35 -16.73 3.02
CA TRP A 144 -6.33 -15.66 3.09
C TRP A 144 -6.94 -14.27 3.10
N SER A 145 -6.62 -13.48 4.12
CA SER A 145 -6.95 -12.05 4.16
C SER A 145 -6.07 -11.24 3.20
N THR A 146 -6.51 -10.04 2.84
CA THR A 146 -5.70 -9.12 2.02
C THR A 146 -4.46 -8.63 2.75
N ASP A 147 -4.50 -8.56 4.09
CA ASP A 147 -3.34 -8.20 4.90
C ASP A 147 -2.28 -9.32 4.84
N TYR A 148 -2.71 -10.59 4.92
CA TYR A 148 -1.82 -11.72 4.73
C TYR A 148 -1.19 -11.70 3.32
N VAL A 149 -1.99 -11.46 2.28
CA VAL A 149 -1.48 -11.31 0.90
C VAL A 149 -0.47 -10.17 0.81
N ALA A 150 -0.74 -9.01 1.40
CA ALA A 150 0.19 -7.88 1.43
C ALA A 150 1.53 -8.25 2.09
N LEU A 151 1.50 -8.93 3.23
CA LEU A 151 2.71 -9.39 3.92
C LEU A 151 3.49 -10.43 3.09
N ARG A 152 2.80 -11.36 2.42
CA ARG A 152 3.45 -12.32 1.51
C ARG A 152 4.09 -11.63 0.32
N ILE A 153 3.44 -10.64 -0.28
CA ILE A 153 4.05 -9.85 -1.36
C ILE A 153 5.25 -9.08 -0.84
N ALA A 154 5.17 -8.48 0.35
CA ALA A 154 6.29 -7.76 0.95
C ALA A 154 7.51 -8.68 1.15
N ALA A 155 7.29 -9.90 1.64
CA ALA A 155 8.34 -10.91 1.75
C ALA A 155 8.93 -11.29 0.37
N ASP A 156 8.08 -11.60 -0.61
CA ASP A 156 8.49 -12.02 -1.96
C ASP A 156 9.27 -10.90 -2.70
N PHE A 157 8.89 -9.64 -2.48
CA PHE A 157 9.53 -8.45 -3.09
C PHE A 157 10.64 -7.84 -2.22
N LYS A 158 10.94 -8.43 -1.04
CA LYS A 158 11.91 -7.92 -0.05
C LYS A 158 11.63 -6.46 0.37
N VAL A 159 10.36 -6.10 0.46
CA VAL A 159 9.90 -4.78 0.91
C VAL A 159 9.86 -4.73 2.43
N LYS A 160 10.55 -3.75 3.01
CA LYS A 160 10.68 -3.60 4.47
C LYS A 160 9.55 -2.83 5.13
N GLN A 161 8.66 -2.20 4.35
CA GLN A 161 7.60 -1.33 4.86
C GLN A 161 6.25 -1.74 4.27
N VAL A 162 5.37 -2.21 5.15
CA VAL A 162 3.96 -2.49 4.84
C VAL A 162 3.10 -1.48 5.59
N VAL A 163 2.16 -0.88 4.90
CA VAL A 163 1.18 0.07 5.46
C VAL A 163 -0.19 -0.57 5.37
N ILE A 164 -0.83 -0.77 6.51
CA ILE A 164 -2.22 -1.26 6.56
C ILE A 164 -3.11 -0.03 6.75
N LEU A 165 -3.84 0.35 5.69
CA LEU A 165 -4.81 1.43 5.68
C LEU A 165 -6.20 0.84 5.93
N GLY A 166 -6.54 0.67 7.21
CA GLY A 166 -7.80 0.08 7.65
C GLY A 166 -8.59 1.01 8.57
N LYS A 167 -9.62 0.43 9.20
CA LYS A 167 -10.24 0.96 10.41
C LYS A 167 -10.15 -0.14 11.47
N PRO A 168 -9.80 0.17 12.72
CA PRO A 168 -9.50 1.51 13.28
C PRO A 168 -8.11 2.08 12.91
N ASP A 169 -7.82 3.32 13.32
CA ASP A 169 -6.59 4.06 12.95
C ASP A 169 -5.31 3.47 13.56
N PHE A 170 -5.43 2.73 14.67
CA PHE A 170 -4.33 2.08 15.38
C PHE A 170 -4.71 0.65 15.75
N VAL A 171 -3.73 -0.16 16.14
CA VAL A 171 -4.01 -1.34 16.95
C VAL A 171 -4.41 -0.85 18.34
N TYR A 172 -5.42 -1.47 18.95
CA TYR A 172 -5.91 -1.11 20.28
C TYR A 172 -5.63 -2.23 21.27
N THR A 173 -5.52 -1.90 22.56
CA THR A 173 -5.27 -2.88 23.65
C THR A 173 -6.39 -3.91 23.79
N SER A 174 -7.59 -3.59 23.29
CA SER A 174 -8.74 -4.49 23.21
C SER A 174 -9.71 -4.02 22.12
N ASP A 175 -10.78 -4.77 21.86
CA ASP A 175 -11.84 -4.37 20.94
C ASP A 175 -12.49 -3.04 21.39
N PHE A 176 -12.14 -1.94 20.70
CA PHE A 176 -12.53 -0.58 21.06
C PHE A 176 -14.02 -0.30 20.83
N GLU A 177 -14.71 -1.13 20.03
CA GLU A 177 -16.17 -1.02 19.87
C GLU A 177 -16.90 -1.57 21.10
N LYS A 178 -16.29 -2.53 21.81
CA LYS A 178 -16.87 -3.16 23.01
C LYS A 178 -16.35 -2.59 24.32
N ASN A 179 -15.12 -2.08 24.32
CA ASN A 179 -14.45 -1.59 25.53
C ASN A 179 -14.03 -0.13 25.36
N HIS A 180 -14.74 0.79 26.03
CA HIS A 180 -14.42 2.21 26.02
C HIS A 180 -13.09 2.56 26.69
N ASN A 181 -12.53 1.66 27.51
CA ASN A 181 -11.20 1.84 28.12
C ASN A 181 -10.06 1.39 27.19
N SER A 182 -10.37 0.96 25.97
CA SER A 182 -9.37 0.52 25.01
C SER A 182 -8.48 1.67 24.56
N LYS A 183 -7.16 1.46 24.57
CA LYS A 183 -6.16 2.50 24.26
C LYS A 183 -5.44 2.18 22.94
N PRO A 184 -5.13 3.19 22.12
CA PRO A 184 -4.33 2.98 20.92
C PRO A 184 -2.89 2.60 21.29
N VAL A 185 -2.30 1.72 20.48
CA VAL A 185 -0.91 1.27 20.58
C VAL A 185 -0.17 1.84 19.36
N GLU A 186 0.64 2.88 19.57
CA GLU A 186 1.35 3.56 18.48
C GLU A 186 2.57 2.78 17.97
N LYS A 187 3.23 2.06 18.88
CA LYS A 187 4.43 1.27 18.60
C LYS A 187 4.35 -0.03 19.38
N MET A 188 4.64 -1.11 18.69
CA MET A 188 4.81 -2.43 19.28
C MET A 188 5.85 -3.20 18.48
N GLU A 189 6.46 -4.18 19.12
CA GLU A 189 7.39 -5.11 18.50
C GLU A 189 6.78 -6.50 18.51
N TRP A 190 7.24 -7.35 17.60
CA TRP A 190 6.89 -8.77 17.66
C TRP A 190 7.52 -9.38 18.90
N ILE A 191 6.73 -10.12 19.67
CA ILE A 191 7.27 -10.98 20.71
C ILE A 191 8.00 -12.10 19.97
N THR A 192 9.33 -12.06 20.00
CA THR A 192 10.22 -13.08 19.46
C THR A 192 10.39 -14.24 20.44
#